data_AF-A0A5J5FQ85-F1
#
_entry.id   AF-A0A5J5FQ85-F1
#
_cell.length_a   1.000
_cell.length_b   1.000
_cell.length_c   1.000
_cell.angle_alpha   90.00
_cell.angle_beta   90.00
_cell.angle_gamma   90.00
#
_symmetry.space_group_name_H-M   'P 1'
#
loop_
_entity.id
_entity.type
_entity.pdbx_description
1 polymer ?
#
loop_
_entity_poly.entity_id
_entity_poly.type
_entity_poly.pdbx_seq_one_letter_code
_entity_poly.pdbx_strand_id
1 'polypeptide(L)'
;MANVRIQEAASYRLDEIYRYTRERWGTEQADRYITGMFQAFSKIETHEVVSRPIPAECEVEGFFFRYERHVVYWRRLSNGDIGIATVLHERMHQSDRFREDFGI
;
A
#
# COMPACT_ATOMS: atom_id res chain seq x y z
N MET A 1 -12.47 -16.37 1.26
CA MET A 1 -11.35 -15.52 0.79
C MET A 1 -11.65 -14.10 1.24
N ALA A 2 -10.71 -13.44 1.89
CA ALA A 2 -10.83 -12.03 2.24
C ALA A 2 -10.83 -11.17 0.97
N ASN A 3 -11.71 -10.17 0.89
CA ASN A 3 -11.64 -9.21 -0.21
C ASN A 3 -10.58 -8.15 0.09
N VAL A 4 -9.97 -7.59 -0.95
CA VAL A 4 -9.11 -6.42 -0.83
C VAL A 4 -9.97 -5.15 -0.92
N ARG A 5 -9.83 -4.27 0.06
CA ARG A 5 -10.49 -2.96 0.14
C ARG A 5 -9.42 -1.87 0.12
N ILE A 6 -9.47 -1.00 -0.88
CA ILE A 6 -8.59 0.16 -0.96
C ILE A 6 -9.20 1.29 -0.14
N GLN A 7 -8.49 1.77 0.88
CA GLN A 7 -8.94 2.93 1.66
C GLN A 7 -8.70 4.22 0.88
N GLU A 8 -9.41 5.29 1.25
CA GLU A 8 -9.38 6.57 0.54
C GLU A 8 -7.95 7.14 0.40
N ALA A 9 -7.16 7.12 1.48
CA ALA A 9 -5.76 7.55 1.46
C ALA A 9 -4.92 6.74 0.46
N ALA A 10 -5.04 5.40 0.49
CA ALA A 10 -4.39 4.55 -0.50
C ALA A 10 -4.83 4.84 -1.94
N SER A 11 -6.12 5.11 -2.17
CA SER A 11 -6.64 5.46 -3.50
C SER A 11 -5.97 6.73 -4.05
N TYR A 12 -5.86 7.77 -3.23
CA TYR A 12 -5.16 9.00 -3.62
C TYR A 12 -3.68 8.75 -3.94
N ARG A 13 -3.00 7.95 -3.12
CA ARG A 13 -1.59 7.58 -3.35
C ARG A 13 -1.40 6.81 -4.66
N LEU A 14 -2.30 5.86 -4.96
CA LEU A 14 -2.24 5.10 -6.21
C LEU A 14 -2.38 6.02 -7.45
N ASP A 15 -3.26 7.02 -7.38
CA ASP A 15 -3.40 8.03 -8.42
C ASP A 15 -2.12 8.86 -8.60
N GLU A 16 -1.50 9.31 -7.51
CA GLU A 16 -0.22 10.04 -7.55
C GLU A 16 0.89 9.18 -8.16
N ILE A 17 0.99 7.92 -7.74
CA ILE A 17 1.98 6.95 -8.26
C ILE A 17 1.76 6.75 -9.76
N TYR A 18 0.52 6.58 -10.21
CA TYR A 18 0.21 6.40 -11.62
C TYR A 18 0.61 7.62 -12.44
N ARG A 19 0.18 8.83 -12.03
CA ARG A 19 0.47 10.08 -12.74
C ARG A 19 1.98 10.31 -12.83
N TYR A 20 2.69 10.19 -11.72
CA TYR A 20 4.15 10.34 -11.67
C TYR A 20 4.86 9.33 -12.59
N THR A 21 4.44 8.07 -12.54
CA THR A 21 5.04 7.02 -13.35
C THR A 21 4.79 7.25 -14.84
N ARG A 22 3.57 7.66 -15.20
CA ARG A 22 3.16 7.96 -16.57
C ARG A 22 3.93 9.15 -17.13
N GLU A 23 4.05 10.23 -16.36
CA GLU A 23 4.77 11.44 -16.78
C GLU A 23 6.25 11.17 -17.05
N ARG A 24 6.86 10.25 -16.29
CA ARG A 24 8.31 10.00 -16.36
C ARG A 24 8.71 8.85 -17.29
N TRP A 25 7.86 7.85 -17.46
CA TRP A 25 8.18 6.62 -18.21
C TRP A 25 7.09 6.18 -19.19
N GLY A 26 6.00 6.93 -19.32
CA GLY A 26 4.91 6.63 -20.24
C GLY A 26 3.82 5.73 -19.66
N THR A 27 2.69 5.69 -20.36
CA THR A 27 1.46 4.99 -19.93
C THR A 27 1.67 3.50 -19.72
N GLU A 28 2.39 2.82 -20.62
CA GLU A 28 2.62 1.38 -20.52
C GLU A 28 3.34 1.00 -19.21
N GLN A 29 4.33 1.81 -18.80
CA GLN A 29 5.03 1.58 -17.55
C GLN A 29 4.12 1.85 -16.34
N ALA A 30 3.28 2.88 -16.39
CA ALA A 30 2.33 3.19 -15.32
C ALA A 30 1.27 2.09 -15.15
N ASP A 31 0.70 1.61 -16.24
CA ASP A 31 -0.30 0.54 -16.26
C ASP A 31 0.30 -0.75 -15.71
N ARG A 32 1.52 -1.11 -16.15
CA ARG A 32 2.24 -2.29 -15.64
C ARG A 32 2.50 -2.19 -14.14
N TYR A 33 2.95 -1.03 -13.69
CA TYR A 33 3.32 -0.80 -12.29
C TYR A 33 2.11 -0.91 -11.35
N ILE A 34 1.01 -0.22 -11.68
CA ILE A 34 -0.22 -0.29 -10.89
C ILE A 34 -0.83 -1.69 -10.96
N THR A 35 -0.91 -2.30 -12.14
CA THR A 35 -1.43 -3.67 -12.28
C THR A 35 -0.65 -4.67 -11.43
N GLY A 36 0.68 -4.62 -11.46
CA GLY A 36 1.53 -5.48 -10.64
C GLY A 36 1.33 -5.24 -9.13
N MET A 37 1.11 -3.98 -8.73
CA MET A 37 0.80 -3.64 -7.33
C MET A 37 -0.54 -4.24 -6.88
N PHE A 38 -1.60 -4.14 -7.69
CA PHE A 38 -2.89 -4.78 -7.38
C PHE A 38 -2.79 -6.31 -7.33
N GLN A 39 -2.00 -6.93 -8.22
CA GLN A 39 -1.71 -8.36 -8.15
C GLN A 39 -1.00 -8.74 -6.86
N ALA A 40 -0.09 -7.89 -6.35
CA ALA A 40 0.56 -8.10 -5.06
C ALA A 40 -0.44 -7.99 -3.88
N PHE A 41 -1.44 -7.11 -3.95
CA PHE A 41 -2.49 -7.05 -2.92
C PHE A 41 -3.28 -8.35 -2.81
N SER A 42 -3.64 -8.94 -3.95
CA SER A 42 -4.38 -10.21 -4.00
C SER A 42 -3.60 -11.39 -3.41
N LYS A 43 -2.28 -11.27 -3.28
CA LYS A 43 -1.37 -12.28 -2.73
C LYS A 43 -1.17 -12.19 -1.21
N ILE A 44 -1.80 -11.21 -0.55
CA ILE A 44 -1.68 -11.01 0.89
C ILE A 44 -2.31 -12.18 1.65
N GLU A 45 -3.52 -12.61 1.25
CA GLU A 45 -4.25 -13.71 1.93
C GLU A 45 -3.53 -15.05 1.78
N THR A 46 -2.88 -15.28 0.64
CA THR A 46 -2.13 -16.51 0.36
C THR A 46 -0.73 -16.51 0.97
N HIS A 47 -0.32 -15.42 1.63
CA HIS A 47 1.03 -15.22 2.16
C HIS A 47 2.15 -15.33 1.11
N GLU A 48 1.82 -15.20 -0.18
CA GLU A 48 2.82 -15.15 -1.25
C GLU A 48 3.60 -13.83 -1.25
N VAL A 49 3.03 -12.77 -0.67
CA VAL A 49 3.79 -11.57 -0.28
C VAL A 49 4.18 -11.66 1.20
N VAL A 50 5.48 -11.56 1.46
CA VAL A 50 6.00 -11.58 2.84
C VAL A 50 5.72 -10.24 3.50
N SER A 51 4.69 -10.24 4.36
CA SER A 51 4.33 -9.08 5.18
C SER A 51 5.02 -9.11 6.54
N ARG A 52 5.41 -7.93 7.03
CA ARG A 52 5.99 -7.73 8.36
C ARG A 52 5.03 -6.91 9.22
N PRO A 53 4.94 -7.16 10.53
CA PRO A 53 4.14 -6.33 11.41
C PRO A 53 4.71 -4.90 11.44
N ILE A 54 3.82 -3.91 11.52
CA ILE A 54 4.22 -2.53 11.83
C ILE A 54 4.80 -2.54 13.26
N PRO A 55 5.94 -1.87 13.51
CA PRO A 55 6.53 -1.78 14.85
C PRO A 55 5.53 -1.20 15.86
N ALA A 56 5.51 -1.75 17.07
CA ALA A 56 4.55 -1.37 18.12
C ALA A 56 4.67 0.11 18.52
N GLU A 57 5.85 0.69 18.35
CA GLU A 57 6.17 2.11 18.58
C GLU A 57 5.38 3.07 17.68
N CYS A 58 4.81 2.56 16.57
CA CYS A 58 3.96 3.35 15.68
C CYS A 58 2.53 3.50 16.21
N GLU A 59 2.16 2.83 17.31
CA GLU A 59 0.80 2.83 17.91
C GLU A 59 -0.32 2.45 16.92
N VAL A 60 0.03 1.78 15.83
CA VAL A 60 -0.88 1.31 14.78
C VAL A 60 -0.75 -0.20 14.63
N GLU A 61 -1.89 -0.89 14.71
CA GLU A 61 -1.96 -2.30 14.33
C GLU A 61 -2.04 -2.45 12.81
N GLY A 62 -1.14 -3.26 12.27
CA GLY A 62 -1.14 -3.58 10.86
C GLY A 62 0.14 -4.24 10.42
N PHE A 63 0.26 -4.37 9.11
CA PHE A 63 1.37 -5.00 8.44
C PHE A 63 1.82 -4.14 7.28
N PHE A 64 3.03 -4.37 6.82
CA PHE A 64 3.54 -3.77 5.60
C PHE A 64 4.33 -4.78 4.79
N PHE A 65 4.39 -4.57 3.49
CA PHE A 65 5.34 -5.25 2.61
C PHE A 65 5.86 -4.26 1.56
N ARG A 66 6.98 -4.62 0.94
CA ARG A 66 7.59 -3.80 -0.11
C ARG A 66 7.17 -4.31 -1.49
N TYR A 67 6.70 -3.40 -2.33
CA TYR A 67 6.47 -3.63 -3.76
C TYR A 67 7.37 -2.69 -4.56
N GLU A 68 8.43 -3.23 -5.15
CA GLU A 68 9.44 -2.46 -5.90
C GLU A 68 9.98 -1.25 -5.12
N ARG A 69 9.56 -0.02 -5.45
CA ARG A 69 9.97 1.24 -4.80
C ARG A 69 8.95 1.78 -3.78
N HIS A 70 7.85 1.07 -3.55
CA HIS A 70 6.81 1.48 -2.62
C HIS A 70 6.67 0.48 -1.47
N VAL A 71 6.23 0.99 -0.33
CA VAL A 71 5.84 0.23 0.86
C VAL A 71 4.33 0.31 0.96
N VAL A 72 3.69 -0.86 0.97
CA VAL A 72 2.25 -1.02 1.07
C VAL A 72 1.93 -1.33 2.51
N TYR A 73 1.11 -0.50 3.14
CA TYR A 73 0.61 -0.74 4.48
C TYR A 73 -0.82 -1.26 4.42
N TRP A 74 -1.10 -2.31 5.18
CA TRP A 74 -2.39 -2.95 5.19
C TRP A 74 -2.74 -3.48 6.59
N ARG A 75 -4.03 -3.72 6.82
CA ARG A 75 -4.52 -4.33 8.06
C ARG A 75 -5.69 -5.26 7.79
N ARG A 76 -5.97 -6.16 8.73
CA ARG A 76 -7.23 -6.92 8.73
C ARG A 76 -8.34 -6.00 9.22
N LEU A 77 -9.44 -5.93 8.47
CA LEU A 77 -10.64 -5.22 8.87
C LEU A 77 -11.50 -6.09 9.78
N SER A 78 -12.44 -5.48 10.52
CA SER A 78 -13.32 -6.18 11.47
C SER A 78 -14.18 -7.26 10.81
N ASN A 79 -14.50 -7.13 9.53
CA ASN A 79 -15.23 -8.11 8.73
C ASN A 79 -14.33 -9.23 8.14
N GLY A 80 -13.03 -9.23 8.46
CA GLY A 80 -12.06 -10.17 7.92
C GLY A 80 -11.55 -9.84 6.51
N ASP A 81 -11.90 -8.69 5.93
CA ASP A 81 -11.30 -8.24 4.67
C ASP A 81 -9.88 -7.67 4.90
N ILE A 82 -9.12 -7.55 3.82
CA ILE A 82 -7.82 -6.87 3.81
C ILE A 82 -8.05 -5.40 3.44
N GLY A 83 -7.69 -4.48 4.33
CA GLY A 83 -7.71 -3.05 4.06
C GLY A 83 -6.32 -2.55 3.67
N ILE A 84 -6.13 -2.06 2.45
CA ILE A 84 -4.92 -1.33 2.04
C ILE A 84 -5.07 0.10 2.54
N ALA A 85 -4.28 0.46 3.55
CA ALA A 85 -4.41 1.71 4.28
C ALA A 85 -3.74 2.88 3.56
N THR A 86 -2.48 2.69 3.16
CA THR A 86 -1.73 3.67 2.38
C THR A 86 -0.61 2.98 1.60
N VAL A 87 -0.08 3.67 0.59
CA VAL A 87 1.07 3.25 -0.21
C VAL A 87 2.07 4.40 -0.24
N LEU A 88 3.25 4.18 0.33
CA LEU A 88 4.28 5.22 0.47
C LEU A 88 5.50 4.88 -0.37
N HIS A 89 6.13 5.87 -1.00
CA HIS A 89 7.41 5.65 -1.68
C HIS A 89 8.52 5.38 -0.65
N GLU A 90 9.47 4.49 -0.94
CA GLU A 90 10.53 4.07 0.01
C GLU A 90 11.39 5.22 0.55
N ARG A 91 11.47 6.31 -0.22
CA ARG A 91 12.23 7.53 0.09
C ARG A 91 11.40 8.64 0.73
N MET A 92 10.09 8.48 0.84
CA MET A 92 9.29 9.44 1.59
C MET A 92 9.61 9.25 3.08
N HIS A 93 9.97 10.33 3.78
CA HIS A 93 10.25 10.31 5.21
C HIS A 93 9.04 9.68 5.94
N GLN A 94 9.25 8.47 6.48
CA GLN A 94 8.19 7.56 6.91
C GLN A 94 7.45 8.03 8.18
N SER A 95 7.92 9.07 8.87
CA SER A 95 7.41 9.46 10.19
C SER A 95 6.27 10.47 10.15
N ASP A 96 6.39 11.53 9.33
CA ASP A 96 5.42 12.65 9.37
C ASP A 96 4.13 12.33 8.59
N ARG A 97 4.24 11.72 7.40
CA ARG A 97 3.07 11.41 6.55
C ARG A 97 2.33 10.13 6.96
N PHE A 98 2.98 9.23 7.70
CA PHE A 98 2.33 8.02 8.20
C PHE A 98 1.24 8.37 9.22
N ARG A 99 1.47 9.34 10.11
CA ARG A 99 0.48 9.75 11.11
C ARG A 99 -0.76 10.39 10.46
N GLU A 100 -0.56 11.28 9.47
CA GLU A 100 -1.65 11.91 8.72
C GLU A 100 -2.53 10.89 7.97
N ASP A 101 -1.93 9.93 7.24
CA ASP A 101 -2.69 8.94 6.47
C ASP A 101 -3.41 7.90 7.36
N PHE A 102 -2.94 7.71 8.60
CA PHE A 102 -3.54 6.80 9.59
C PHE A 102 -4.50 7.50 10.58
N GLY A 103 -4.63 8.83 10.52
CA GLY A 103 -5.56 9.60 11.35
C GLY A 103 -5.15 9.68 12.83
N ILE A 104 -3.85 9.75 13.12
CA ILE A 104 -3.30 9.95 14.47
C ILE A 104 -2.66 11.34 14.57
#